data_AF-A0A4R6T0U1-F1
#
_entry.id   AF-A0A4R6T0U1-F1
#
_cell.length_a   1.000
_cell.length_b   1.000
_cell.length_c   1.000
_cell.angle_alpha   90.00
_cell.angle_beta   90.00
_cell.angle_gamma   90.00
#
_symmetry.space_group_name_H-M   'P 1'
#
loop_
_entity.id
_entity.type
_entity.pdbx_description
1 polymer ?
#
loop_
_entity_poly.entity_id
_entity_poly.type
_entity_poly.pdbx_seq_one_letter_code
_entity_poly.pdbx_strand_id
1 'polypeptide(L)'
;METVAGKEIYHAIHKSKSKNKCKKLLLGDSVAEQLFSNETDHGNTTSLATNAAVTMAGQFFLLNNYLNAGNKIDTVYLLFRPLSFGKNLDEQFTYHYFLKPFYNQEYIPLFTKTAIQQAEKIPYAQFCSYPTFLTTNWAPDFVSKDKNKFTFLSPISVEYLQKIQQLASLKHFKFIILSTPMSHIFKRKIAAMNQQEITEYGLQNEFGDYFKSITYLNDSNFVDNIHLKDPVAYRTHYKQEIN
;
A
#
# COMPACT_ATOMS: atom_id res chain seq x y z
N MET A 1 -7.55 21.73 17.03
CA MET A 1 -7.46 21.67 15.55
C MET A 1 -7.66 20.21 15.17
N GLU A 2 -8.67 19.89 14.37
CA GLU A 2 -8.75 18.55 13.80
C GLU A 2 -7.53 18.31 12.91
N THR A 3 -6.87 17.16 13.10
CA THR A 3 -5.78 16.74 12.23
C THR A 3 -6.33 16.47 10.83
N VAL A 4 -5.63 16.95 9.80
CA VAL A 4 -5.99 16.62 8.41
C VAL A 4 -5.84 15.12 8.19
N ALA A 5 -6.88 14.46 7.68
CA ALA A 5 -6.88 13.03 7.39
C ALA A 5 -5.78 12.68 6.39
N GLY A 6 -5.07 11.57 6.61
CA GLY A 6 -3.98 11.13 5.73
C GLY A 6 -2.65 11.87 5.95
N LYS A 7 -2.40 12.47 7.13
CA LYS A 7 -1.09 13.08 7.44
C LYS A 7 0.08 12.13 7.13
N GLU A 8 -0.07 10.85 7.41
CA GLU A 8 0.93 9.80 7.17
C GLU A 8 1.30 9.66 5.69
N ILE A 9 0.36 9.83 4.75
CA ILE A 9 0.67 9.72 3.31
C ILE A 9 1.45 10.96 2.83
N TYR A 10 1.15 12.15 3.34
CA TYR A 10 1.95 13.34 3.04
C TYR A 10 3.38 13.25 3.59
N HIS A 11 3.55 12.68 4.79
CA HIS A 11 4.87 12.38 5.33
C HIS A 11 5.63 11.40 4.44
N ALA A 12 5.00 10.28 4.06
CA ALA A 12 5.61 9.30 3.17
C ALA A 12 5.96 9.89 1.80
N ILE A 13 5.13 10.76 1.22
CA ILE A 13 5.45 11.47 -0.03
C ILE A 13 6.69 12.34 0.14
N HIS A 14 6.75 13.16 1.19
CA HIS A 14 7.91 14.01 1.46
C HIS A 14 9.19 13.19 1.65
N LYS A 15 9.11 12.13 2.47
CA LYS A 15 10.23 11.22 2.72
C LYS A 15 10.66 10.49 1.45
N SER A 16 9.71 10.07 0.62
CA SER A 16 9.99 9.40 -0.66
C SER A 16 10.74 10.29 -1.65
N LYS A 17 10.64 11.62 -1.56
CA LYS A 17 11.36 12.55 -2.46
C LYS A 17 12.73 12.95 -1.91
N SER A 18 13.13 12.43 -0.76
CA SER A 18 14.37 12.77 -0.08
C SER A 18 15.46 11.73 -0.34
N LYS A 19 16.73 12.16 -0.33
CA LYS A 19 17.86 11.23 -0.39
C LYS A 19 18.01 10.45 0.91
N ASN A 20 18.28 9.15 0.79
CA ASN A 20 18.50 8.24 1.90
C ASN A 20 19.64 7.25 1.57
N LYS A 21 20.33 6.77 2.59
CA LYS A 21 21.49 5.86 2.49
C LYS A 21 21.12 4.39 2.65
N CYS A 22 19.95 4.08 3.20
CA CYS A 22 19.44 2.73 3.40
C CYS A 22 19.31 2.00 2.07
N LYS A 23 19.74 0.73 2.05
CA LYS A 23 19.66 -0.14 0.87
C LYS A 23 18.32 -0.85 0.72
N LYS A 24 17.52 -0.84 1.78
CA LYS A 24 16.22 -1.50 1.82
C LYS A 24 15.11 -0.47 1.93
N LEU A 25 14.02 -0.70 1.21
CA LEU A 25 12.81 0.11 1.27
C LEU A 25 11.65 -0.77 1.73
N LEU A 26 10.85 -0.30 2.66
CA LEU A 26 9.62 -0.94 3.10
C LEU A 26 8.41 -0.11 2.66
N LEU A 27 7.53 -0.74 1.90
CA LEU A 27 6.20 -0.29 1.52
C LEU A 27 5.17 -1.12 2.30
N GLY A 28 3.95 -0.61 2.49
CA GLY A 28 2.93 -1.37 3.21
C GLY A 28 1.65 -0.63 3.57
N ASP A 29 0.71 -1.39 4.15
CA ASP A 29 -0.56 -0.89 4.66
C ASP A 29 -0.49 -0.46 6.13
N SER A 30 -1.65 -0.17 6.74
CA SER A 30 -1.73 0.40 8.08
C SER A 30 -1.13 -0.50 9.17
N VAL A 31 -1.15 -1.83 8.99
CA VAL A 31 -0.52 -2.74 9.94
C VAL A 31 1.00 -2.74 9.76
N ALA A 32 1.49 -2.60 8.53
CA ALA A 32 2.91 -2.37 8.30
C ALA A 32 3.38 -1.05 8.92
N GLU A 33 2.57 0.01 8.88
CA GLU A 33 2.87 1.29 9.54
C GLU A 33 2.88 1.15 11.08
N GLN A 34 1.97 0.35 11.66
CA GLN A 34 2.03 0.03 13.10
C GLN A 34 3.34 -0.67 13.51
N LEU A 35 3.83 -1.58 12.66
CA LEU A 35 5.04 -2.35 12.91
C LEU A 35 6.30 -1.53 12.64
N PHE A 36 6.34 -0.78 11.54
CA PHE A 36 7.49 -0.03 11.06
C PHE A 36 7.05 1.34 10.55
N SER A 37 6.87 2.27 11.49
CA SER A 37 6.39 3.60 11.13
C SER A 37 7.29 4.31 10.12
N ASN A 38 6.67 5.06 9.21
CA ASN A 38 7.35 5.90 8.24
C ASN A 38 8.02 7.13 8.85
N GLU A 39 7.70 7.50 10.09
CA GLU A 39 8.33 8.64 10.79
C GLU A 39 9.81 8.37 11.15
N THR A 40 10.22 7.11 11.19
CA THR A 40 11.59 6.70 11.55
C THR A 40 12.14 5.66 10.59
N ASP A 41 13.46 5.58 10.46
CA ASP A 41 14.12 4.47 9.76
C ASP A 41 14.42 3.32 10.72
N HIS A 42 14.42 2.08 10.20
CA HIS A 42 14.49 0.85 11.00
C HIS A 42 15.74 0.05 10.64
N GLY A 43 16.89 0.46 11.16
CA GLY A 43 18.17 -0.16 10.81
C GLY A 43 18.64 0.27 9.41
N ASN A 44 18.82 -0.68 8.49
CA ASN A 44 19.19 -0.39 7.10
C ASN A 44 17.97 -0.28 6.16
N THR A 45 16.78 -0.08 6.72
CA THR A 45 15.51 -0.07 6.00
C THR A 45 14.78 1.25 6.21
N THR A 46 14.52 1.96 5.12
CA THR A 46 13.64 3.13 5.10
C THR A 46 12.19 2.64 5.03
N SER A 47 11.33 3.04 5.96
CA SER A 47 9.89 2.79 5.85
C SER A 47 9.16 3.94 5.18
N LEU A 48 8.31 3.59 4.23
CA LEU A 48 7.27 4.41 3.59
C LEU A 48 5.89 3.73 3.73
N ALA A 49 5.72 2.84 4.71
CA ALA A 49 4.41 2.25 5.00
C ALA A 49 3.37 3.33 5.31
N THR A 50 2.12 3.12 4.92
CA THR A 50 1.03 4.08 5.13
C THR A 50 -0.29 3.35 5.35
N ASN A 51 -1.35 3.69 4.60
CA ASN A 51 -2.67 3.11 4.75
C ASN A 51 -3.01 2.24 3.53
N ALA A 52 -3.79 1.18 3.70
CA ALA A 52 -4.29 0.35 2.59
C ALA A 52 -5.08 1.15 1.54
N ALA A 53 -5.70 2.26 1.94
CA ALA A 53 -6.50 3.14 1.07
C ALA A 53 -5.68 3.86 -0.01
N VAL A 54 -4.34 3.91 0.10
CA VAL A 54 -3.47 4.39 -0.98
C VAL A 54 -3.40 3.39 -2.14
N THR A 55 -3.82 2.14 -1.91
CA THR A 55 -3.79 1.01 -2.86
C THR A 55 -2.39 0.71 -3.40
N MET A 56 -2.28 -0.29 -4.27
CA MET A 56 -1.00 -0.58 -4.92
C MET A 56 -0.50 0.58 -5.79
N ALA A 57 -1.41 1.40 -6.33
CA ALA A 57 -1.04 2.58 -7.11
C ALA A 57 -0.22 3.57 -6.28
N GLY A 58 -0.67 3.88 -5.06
CA GLY A 58 0.06 4.76 -4.14
C GLY A 58 1.40 4.18 -3.71
N GLN A 59 1.47 2.88 -3.44
CA GLN A 59 2.74 2.19 -3.11
C GLN A 59 3.76 2.32 -4.26
N PHE A 60 3.32 2.14 -5.51
CA PHE A 60 4.16 2.34 -6.69
C PHE A 60 4.61 3.81 -6.83
N PHE A 61 3.74 4.79 -6.59
CA PHE A 61 4.11 6.21 -6.67
C PHE A 61 5.18 6.57 -5.63
N LEU A 62 5.07 6.07 -4.40
CA LEU A 62 6.08 6.24 -3.36
C LEU A 62 7.42 5.61 -3.76
N LEU A 63 7.41 4.39 -4.31
CA LEU A 63 8.62 3.75 -4.86
C LEU A 63 9.25 4.58 -5.99
N ASN A 64 8.43 5.04 -6.93
CA ASN A 64 8.89 5.84 -8.07
C ASN A 64 9.54 7.15 -7.61
N ASN A 65 8.94 7.87 -6.66
CA ASN A 65 9.54 9.05 -6.03
C ASN A 65 10.90 8.70 -5.41
N TYR A 66 10.96 7.62 -4.64
CA TYR A 66 12.16 7.19 -3.93
C TYR A 66 13.33 6.91 -4.86
N LEU A 67 13.09 6.23 -5.97
CA LEU A 67 14.11 5.98 -6.98
C LEU A 67 14.49 7.26 -7.74
N ASN A 68 13.53 8.15 -8.04
CA ASN A 68 13.78 9.41 -8.74
C ASN A 68 14.53 10.44 -7.89
N ALA A 69 14.48 10.34 -6.57
CA ALA A 69 15.35 11.09 -5.65
C ALA A 69 16.84 10.66 -5.75
N GLY A 70 17.15 9.62 -6.53
CA GLY A 70 18.50 9.10 -6.73
C GLY A 70 18.94 8.08 -5.69
N ASN A 71 17.99 7.51 -4.93
CA ASN A 71 18.29 6.49 -3.94
C ASN A 71 18.64 5.16 -4.60
N LYS A 72 19.63 4.47 -4.05
CA LYS A 72 20.08 3.15 -4.52
C LYS A 72 19.66 2.08 -3.53
N ILE A 73 18.75 1.21 -3.95
CA ILE A 73 18.24 0.10 -3.17
C ILE A 73 18.66 -1.24 -3.78
N ASP A 74 18.81 -2.25 -2.93
CA ASP A 74 18.95 -3.65 -3.35
C ASP A 74 17.65 -4.45 -3.16
N THR A 75 16.76 -3.99 -2.27
CA THR A 75 15.55 -4.72 -1.89
C THR A 75 14.39 -3.77 -1.58
N VAL A 76 13.22 -4.10 -2.10
CA VAL A 76 11.92 -3.54 -1.71
C VAL A 76 11.12 -4.63 -1.03
N TYR A 77 10.69 -4.38 0.20
CA TYR A 77 9.73 -5.18 0.91
C TYR A 77 8.36 -4.53 0.78
N LEU A 78 7.34 -5.33 0.45
CA LEU A 78 5.94 -4.94 0.57
C LEU A 78 5.32 -5.78 1.69
N LEU A 79 5.14 -5.15 2.86
CA LEU A 79 4.46 -5.78 3.99
C LEU A 79 2.98 -5.42 3.94
N PHE A 80 2.14 -6.38 3.55
CA PHE A 80 0.77 -6.08 3.13
C PHE A 80 -0.18 -7.23 3.48
N ARG A 81 -1.40 -6.90 3.90
CA ARG A 81 -2.44 -7.91 4.17
C ARG A 81 -3.00 -8.50 2.88
N PRO A 82 -3.43 -9.78 2.86
CA PRO A 82 -4.03 -10.37 1.66
C PRO A 82 -5.26 -9.59 1.17
N LEU A 83 -6.08 -9.09 2.10
CA LEU A 83 -7.28 -8.31 1.76
C LEU A 83 -6.96 -6.92 1.20
N SER A 84 -5.77 -6.37 1.47
CA SER A 84 -5.37 -5.05 0.99
C SER A 84 -5.10 -5.07 -0.52
N PHE A 85 -4.79 -6.22 -1.13
CA PHE A 85 -4.69 -6.35 -2.60
C PHE A 85 -6.04 -6.23 -3.32
N GLY A 86 -7.15 -6.36 -2.59
CA GLY A 86 -8.48 -6.14 -3.13
C GLY A 86 -8.86 -4.66 -3.28
N LYS A 87 -8.03 -3.72 -2.82
CA LYS A 87 -8.34 -2.29 -2.83
C LYS A 87 -8.24 -1.72 -4.25
N ASN A 88 -9.34 -1.19 -4.77
CA ASN A 88 -9.50 -0.89 -6.20
C ASN A 88 -9.84 0.58 -6.48
N LEU A 89 -9.43 1.50 -5.58
CA LEU A 89 -9.72 2.94 -5.65
C LEU A 89 -11.21 3.28 -5.66
N ASP A 90 -12.00 2.47 -4.95
CA ASP A 90 -13.46 2.52 -4.96
C ASP A 90 -14.06 2.52 -3.54
N GLU A 91 -13.25 2.88 -2.54
CA GLU A 91 -13.67 2.97 -1.13
C GLU A 91 -13.75 4.42 -0.64
N GLN A 92 -14.52 4.66 0.42
CA GLN A 92 -14.73 5.99 1.01
C GLN A 92 -13.43 6.77 1.30
N PHE A 93 -12.37 6.07 1.72
CA PHE A 93 -11.10 6.70 2.10
C PHE A 93 -10.19 7.03 0.91
N THR A 94 -10.54 6.56 -0.30
CA THR A 94 -9.76 6.80 -1.53
C THR A 94 -9.58 8.30 -1.79
N TYR A 95 -10.59 9.11 -1.48
CA TYR A 95 -10.52 10.55 -1.69
C TYR A 95 -9.37 11.20 -0.90
N HIS A 96 -9.30 10.92 0.41
CA HIS A 96 -8.28 11.49 1.30
C HIS A 96 -6.90 10.88 1.09
N TYR A 97 -6.83 9.57 0.92
CA TYR A 97 -5.56 8.84 0.92
C TYR A 97 -4.90 8.74 -0.45
N PHE A 98 -5.68 8.82 -1.53
CA PHE A 98 -5.14 8.66 -2.88
C PHE A 98 -5.40 9.85 -3.78
N LEU A 99 -6.64 10.35 -3.87
CA LEU A 99 -6.93 11.44 -4.81
C LEU A 99 -6.32 12.77 -4.37
N LYS A 100 -6.51 13.20 -3.12
CA LYS A 100 -5.87 14.44 -2.64
C LYS A 100 -4.34 14.43 -2.80
N PRO A 101 -3.62 13.36 -2.44
CA PRO A 101 -2.16 13.39 -2.55
C PRO A 101 -1.63 13.20 -3.98
N PHE A 102 -2.33 12.42 -4.82
CA PHE A 102 -1.79 11.95 -6.10
C PHE A 102 -2.59 12.34 -7.35
N TYR A 103 -3.81 12.88 -7.25
CA TYR A 103 -4.57 13.31 -8.43
C TYR A 103 -4.19 14.74 -8.86
N ASN A 104 -2.95 14.89 -9.31
CA ASN A 104 -2.36 16.15 -9.75
C ASN A 104 -1.35 15.93 -10.90
N GLN A 105 -0.91 17.02 -11.53
CA GLN A 105 -0.09 16.98 -12.75
C GLN A 105 1.23 16.19 -12.59
N GLU A 106 1.79 16.13 -11.38
CA GLU A 106 3.03 15.39 -11.13
C GLU A 106 2.83 13.88 -11.30
N TYR A 107 1.71 13.36 -10.81
CA TYR A 107 1.45 11.92 -10.74
C TYR A 107 0.57 11.39 -11.87
N ILE A 108 -0.26 12.24 -12.52
CA ILE A 108 -1.11 11.84 -13.65
C ILE A 108 -0.37 11.00 -14.71
N PRO A 109 0.89 11.29 -15.10
CA PRO A 109 1.65 10.44 -16.03
C PRO A 109 1.90 9.00 -15.55
N LEU A 110 1.83 8.75 -14.24
CA LEU A 110 2.00 7.42 -13.64
C LEU A 110 0.69 6.64 -13.54
N PHE A 111 -0.46 7.30 -13.72
CA PHE A 111 -1.76 6.65 -13.69
C PHE A 111 -1.91 5.69 -14.87
N THR A 112 -2.50 4.53 -14.60
CA THR A 112 -3.01 3.66 -15.66
C THR A 112 -4.39 4.13 -16.11
N LYS A 113 -4.85 3.66 -17.27
CA LYS A 113 -6.21 3.93 -17.74
C LYS A 113 -7.25 3.48 -16.70
N THR A 114 -7.04 2.32 -16.08
CA THR A 114 -7.91 1.78 -15.02
C THR A 114 -7.92 2.69 -13.79
N ALA A 115 -6.77 3.19 -13.34
CA ALA A 115 -6.69 4.13 -12.23
C ALA A 115 -7.41 5.45 -12.50
N ILE A 116 -7.27 6.01 -13.71
CA ILE A 116 -8.00 7.22 -14.13
C ILE A 116 -9.50 6.95 -14.10
N GLN A 117 -9.96 5.85 -14.70
CA GLN A 117 -11.37 5.49 -14.74
C GLN A 117 -11.98 5.28 -13.34
N GLN A 118 -11.22 4.75 -12.38
CA GLN A 118 -11.69 4.65 -11.00
C GLN A 118 -11.75 6.00 -10.30
N ALA A 119 -10.71 6.83 -10.47
CA ALA A 119 -10.68 8.18 -9.92
C ALA A 119 -11.86 9.04 -10.42
N GLU A 120 -12.19 8.96 -11.70
CA GLU A 120 -13.27 9.73 -12.34
C GLU A 120 -14.68 9.34 -11.87
N LYS A 121 -14.86 8.15 -11.27
CA LYS A 121 -16.14 7.75 -10.65
C LYS A 121 -16.41 8.48 -9.35
N ILE A 122 -15.38 8.99 -8.69
CA ILE A 122 -15.51 9.66 -7.41
C ILE A 122 -15.89 11.13 -7.68
N PRO A 123 -17.02 11.62 -7.16
CA PRO A 123 -17.44 12.99 -7.37
C PRO A 123 -16.34 13.99 -6.98
N TYR A 124 -16.20 15.06 -7.75
CA TYR A 124 -15.27 16.14 -7.42
C TYR A 124 -13.78 15.73 -7.35
N ALA A 125 -13.38 14.61 -7.97
CA ALA A 125 -11.99 14.20 -8.05
C ALA A 125 -11.10 15.30 -8.68
N GLN A 126 -11.62 16.04 -9.65
CA GLN A 126 -10.92 17.17 -10.28
C GLN A 126 -10.53 18.28 -9.29
N PHE A 127 -11.24 18.42 -8.17
CA PHE A 127 -10.95 19.44 -7.17
C PHE A 127 -9.78 19.07 -6.25
N CYS A 128 -9.34 17.81 -6.24
CA CYS A 128 -8.17 17.37 -5.48
C CYS A 128 -6.86 18.07 -5.92
N SER A 129 -6.83 18.61 -7.14
CA SER A 129 -5.68 19.36 -7.65
C SER A 129 -5.55 20.78 -7.08
N TYR A 130 -6.58 21.31 -6.41
CA TYR A 130 -6.59 22.68 -5.89
C TYR A 130 -6.01 22.72 -4.46
N PRO A 131 -4.97 23.53 -4.19
CA PRO A 131 -4.29 23.56 -2.88
C PRO A 131 -5.23 23.81 -1.68
N THR A 132 -6.27 24.61 -1.86
CA THR A 132 -7.26 24.92 -0.80
C THR A 132 -8.06 23.69 -0.36
N PHE A 133 -8.29 22.71 -1.25
CA PHE A 133 -8.98 21.47 -0.90
C PHE A 133 -8.09 20.50 -0.13
N LEU A 134 -6.77 20.59 -0.31
CA LEU A 134 -5.78 19.75 0.38
C LEU A 134 -5.70 20.07 1.89
N THR A 135 -6.06 21.29 2.29
CA THR A 135 -6.04 21.72 3.69
C THR A 135 -7.34 21.42 4.45
N THR A 136 -8.27 20.68 3.84
CA THR A 136 -9.59 20.38 4.44
C THR A 136 -9.76 18.88 4.67
N ASN A 137 -10.59 18.53 5.65
CA ASN A 137 -11.10 17.16 5.85
C ASN A 137 -12.35 16.87 5.02
N TRP A 138 -12.72 17.74 4.09
CA TRP A 138 -13.88 17.51 3.23
C TRP A 138 -13.59 16.42 2.18
N ALA A 139 -14.56 15.52 1.98
CA ALA A 139 -14.64 14.56 0.89
C ALA A 139 -16.12 14.40 0.48
N PRO A 140 -16.39 14.00 -0.77
CA PRO A 140 -17.74 13.60 -1.17
C PRO A 140 -18.18 12.33 -0.44
N ASP A 141 -19.49 12.23 -0.18
CA ASP A 141 -20.09 10.93 0.09
C ASP A 141 -20.01 10.07 -1.16
N PHE A 142 -19.15 9.05 -1.10
CA PHE A 142 -18.93 8.13 -2.21
C PHE A 142 -19.08 6.69 -1.74
N VAL A 143 -19.95 5.96 -2.43
CA VAL A 143 -20.09 4.51 -2.32
C VAL A 143 -20.05 3.96 -3.73
N SER A 144 -19.08 3.09 -4.01
CA SER A 144 -18.98 2.45 -5.31
C SER A 144 -20.22 1.60 -5.61
N LYS A 145 -20.72 1.71 -6.85
CA LYS A 145 -21.80 0.87 -7.36
C LYS A 145 -21.27 -0.38 -8.06
N ASP A 146 -19.95 -0.50 -8.20
CA ASP A 146 -19.34 -1.64 -8.86
C ASP A 146 -19.46 -2.88 -7.99
N LYS A 147 -19.79 -4.00 -8.63
CA LYS A 147 -19.69 -5.31 -7.97
C LYS A 147 -18.25 -5.79 -8.09
N ASN A 148 -17.62 -6.11 -6.96
CA ASN A 148 -16.31 -6.74 -6.94
C ASN A 148 -16.37 -8.07 -7.69
N LYS A 149 -15.67 -8.15 -8.83
CA LYS A 149 -15.57 -9.36 -9.65
C LYS A 149 -14.36 -10.23 -9.29
N PHE A 150 -13.49 -9.73 -8.43
CA PHE A 150 -12.28 -10.38 -7.95
C PHE A 150 -12.42 -10.69 -6.45
N THR A 151 -11.66 -11.68 -5.98
CA THR A 151 -11.67 -12.07 -4.56
C THR A 151 -10.34 -11.81 -3.88
N PHE A 152 -9.26 -11.65 -4.64
CA PHE A 152 -7.92 -11.41 -4.13
C PHE A 152 -7.27 -10.17 -4.73
N LEU A 153 -6.93 -10.20 -6.02
CA LEU A 153 -6.24 -9.13 -6.71
C LEU A 153 -7.24 -8.24 -7.46
N SER A 154 -7.31 -6.97 -7.05
CA SER A 154 -8.02 -5.95 -7.82
C SER A 154 -7.27 -5.62 -9.13
N PRO A 155 -7.96 -5.12 -10.17
CA PRO A 155 -7.32 -4.61 -11.38
C PRO A 155 -6.21 -3.59 -11.10
N ILE A 156 -6.44 -2.67 -10.15
CA ILE A 156 -5.41 -1.72 -9.70
C ILE A 156 -4.21 -2.46 -9.11
N SER A 157 -4.42 -3.45 -8.25
CA SER A 157 -3.30 -4.19 -7.67
C SER A 157 -2.50 -4.97 -8.72
N VAL A 158 -3.15 -5.61 -9.68
CA VAL A 158 -2.47 -6.32 -10.78
C VAL A 158 -1.56 -5.39 -11.57
N GLU A 159 -2.12 -4.29 -12.10
CA GLU A 159 -1.37 -3.38 -12.97
C GLU A 159 -0.16 -2.77 -12.27
N TYR A 160 -0.31 -2.37 -11.00
CA TYR A 160 0.77 -1.73 -10.27
C TYR A 160 1.78 -2.72 -9.66
N LEU A 161 1.39 -3.94 -9.33
CA LEU A 161 2.35 -5.01 -8.99
C LEU A 161 3.24 -5.33 -10.19
N GLN A 162 2.66 -5.45 -11.39
CA GLN A 162 3.44 -5.66 -12.61
C GLN A 162 4.36 -4.48 -12.93
N LYS A 163 3.92 -3.24 -12.71
CA LYS A 163 4.82 -2.06 -12.82
C LYS A 163 5.98 -2.12 -11.83
N ILE A 164 5.74 -2.53 -10.58
CA ILE A 164 6.81 -2.70 -9.57
C ILE A 164 7.78 -3.82 -10.01
N GLN A 165 7.27 -4.95 -10.50
CA GLN A 165 8.08 -6.07 -10.99
C GLN A 165 8.97 -5.66 -12.19
N GLN A 166 8.42 -4.92 -13.14
CA GLN A 166 9.18 -4.36 -14.26
C GLN A 166 10.27 -3.39 -13.78
N LEU A 167 9.94 -2.54 -12.81
CA LEU A 167 10.89 -1.59 -12.23
C LEU A 167 12.00 -2.29 -11.44
N ALA A 168 11.67 -3.37 -10.72
CA ALA A 168 12.62 -4.24 -10.02
C ALA A 168 13.63 -4.84 -10.99
N SER A 169 13.14 -5.33 -12.13
CA SER A 169 13.98 -5.90 -13.18
C SER A 169 14.89 -4.86 -13.82
N LEU A 170 14.36 -3.68 -14.14
CA LEU A 170 15.10 -2.57 -14.77
C LEU A 170 16.16 -1.95 -13.85
N LYS A 171 15.88 -1.89 -12.54
CA LYS A 171 16.74 -1.23 -11.55
C LYS A 171 17.54 -2.21 -10.70
N HIS A 172 17.42 -3.51 -10.96
CA HIS A 172 18.14 -4.61 -10.33
C HIS A 172 18.00 -4.66 -8.80
N PHE A 173 16.77 -4.45 -8.30
CA PHE A 173 16.44 -4.70 -6.89
C PHE A 173 15.53 -5.93 -6.75
N LYS A 174 15.56 -6.57 -5.59
CA LYS A 174 14.65 -7.66 -5.23
C LYS A 174 13.32 -7.10 -4.76
N PHE A 175 12.21 -7.66 -5.23
CA PHE A 175 10.89 -7.32 -4.73
C PHE A 175 10.33 -8.51 -3.94
N ILE A 176 10.09 -8.29 -2.64
CA ILE A 176 9.67 -9.34 -1.70
C ILE A 176 8.35 -8.92 -1.06
N ILE A 177 7.34 -9.80 -1.13
CA ILE A 177 6.04 -9.57 -0.53
C ILE A 177 5.92 -10.40 0.76
N LEU A 178 5.60 -9.74 1.87
CA LEU A 178 5.43 -10.34 3.19
C LEU A 178 4.02 -10.05 3.71
N SER A 179 3.44 -10.98 4.44
CA SER A 179 2.13 -10.77 5.07
C SER A 179 2.28 -10.19 6.47
N THR A 180 1.48 -9.19 6.81
CA THR A 180 1.34 -8.76 8.21
C THR A 180 0.60 -9.84 9.02
N PRO A 181 0.59 -9.77 10.36
CA PRO A 181 -0.24 -10.64 11.16
C PRO A 181 -1.71 -10.50 10.77
N MET A 182 -2.44 -11.62 10.82
CA MET A 182 -3.86 -11.68 10.48
C MET A 182 -4.68 -12.27 11.63
N SER A 183 -5.85 -11.71 11.89
CA SER A 183 -6.83 -12.29 12.81
C SER A 183 -7.37 -13.63 12.27
N HIS A 184 -7.63 -14.57 13.17
CA HIS A 184 -8.22 -15.87 12.82
C HIS A 184 -9.57 -15.74 12.11
N ILE A 185 -10.34 -14.68 12.38
CA ILE A 185 -11.61 -14.41 11.69
C ILE A 185 -11.46 -14.36 10.16
N PHE A 186 -10.29 -13.94 9.66
CA PHE A 186 -10.04 -13.82 8.23
C PHE A 186 -9.54 -15.10 7.57
N LYS A 187 -9.22 -16.15 8.34
CA LYS A 187 -8.64 -17.40 7.81
C LYS A 187 -9.51 -18.04 6.74
N ARG A 188 -10.82 -18.12 6.97
CA ARG A 188 -11.78 -18.66 5.99
C ARG A 188 -11.86 -17.81 4.73
N LYS A 189 -11.86 -16.47 4.88
CA LYS A 189 -11.91 -15.54 3.75
C LYS A 189 -10.64 -15.62 2.90
N ILE A 190 -9.47 -15.73 3.53
CA ILE A 190 -8.18 -15.89 2.84
C ILE A 190 -8.12 -17.24 2.13
N ALA A 191 -8.58 -18.32 2.76
CA ALA A 191 -8.62 -19.63 2.12
C ALA A 191 -9.54 -19.69 0.89
N ALA A 192 -10.55 -18.81 0.81
CA ALA A 192 -11.48 -18.71 -0.31
C ALA A 192 -11.02 -17.74 -1.42
N MET A 193 -9.86 -17.11 -1.27
CA MET A 193 -9.30 -16.21 -2.29
C MET A 193 -8.90 -16.98 -3.53
N ASN A 194 -9.18 -16.42 -4.72
CA ASN A 194 -8.77 -16.98 -5.99
C ASN A 194 -7.25 -16.81 -6.20
N GLN A 195 -6.46 -17.75 -5.68
CA GLN A 195 -5.01 -17.74 -5.85
C GLN A 195 -4.57 -18.07 -7.29
N GLN A 196 -5.48 -18.51 -8.18
CA GLN A 196 -5.15 -18.70 -9.60
C GLN A 196 -4.81 -17.38 -10.28
N GLU A 197 -5.36 -16.25 -9.80
CA GLU A 197 -5.04 -14.89 -10.26
C GLU A 197 -3.52 -14.63 -10.22
N ILE A 198 -2.78 -15.23 -9.28
CA ILE A 198 -1.31 -15.10 -9.18
C ILE A 198 -0.64 -15.66 -10.44
N THR A 199 -1.08 -16.83 -10.89
CA THR A 199 -0.53 -17.49 -12.06
C THR A 199 -0.99 -16.81 -13.34
N GLU A 200 -2.27 -16.42 -13.40
CA GLU A 200 -2.87 -15.73 -14.55
C GLU A 200 -2.15 -14.40 -14.86
N TYR A 201 -1.71 -13.68 -13.84
CA TYR A 201 -1.06 -12.38 -13.98
C TYR A 201 0.47 -12.41 -13.90
N GLY A 202 1.09 -13.60 -13.81
CA GLY A 202 2.55 -13.74 -13.84
C GLY A 202 3.27 -13.29 -12.56
N LEU A 203 2.63 -13.44 -11.40
CA LEU A 203 3.11 -12.97 -10.09
C LEU A 203 3.60 -14.12 -9.18
N GLN A 204 3.89 -15.28 -9.75
CA GLN A 204 4.22 -16.50 -8.99
C GLN A 204 5.48 -16.35 -8.16
N ASN A 205 6.49 -15.63 -8.67
CA ASN A 205 7.76 -15.44 -7.98
C ASN A 205 7.58 -14.60 -6.72
N GLU A 206 6.75 -13.57 -6.77
CA GLU A 206 6.52 -12.63 -5.68
C GLU A 206 5.60 -13.23 -4.59
N PHE A 207 4.65 -14.09 -4.96
CA PHE A 207 3.68 -14.68 -4.03
C PHE A 207 3.99 -16.12 -3.61
N GLY A 208 5.07 -16.74 -4.09
CA GLY A 208 5.32 -18.19 -3.95
C GLY A 208 5.17 -18.75 -2.53
N ASP A 209 5.63 -18.02 -1.51
CA ASP A 209 5.48 -18.40 -0.10
C ASP A 209 4.61 -17.43 0.71
N TYR A 210 4.00 -16.43 0.06
CA TYR A 210 3.24 -15.36 0.72
C TYR A 210 2.09 -15.89 1.59
N PHE A 211 1.28 -16.82 1.07
CA PHE A 211 0.15 -17.37 1.83
C PHE A 211 0.59 -18.33 2.95
N LYS A 212 1.74 -18.99 2.78
CA LYS A 212 2.30 -19.90 3.78
C LYS A 212 2.93 -19.15 4.94
N SER A 213 3.45 -17.93 4.70
CA SER A 213 4.08 -17.08 5.71
C SER A 213 3.09 -16.25 6.55
N ILE A 214 1.78 -16.38 6.31
CA ILE A 214 0.76 -15.66 7.08
C ILE A 214 0.76 -16.16 8.54
N THR A 215 1.16 -15.27 9.44
CA THR A 215 1.02 -15.49 10.88
C THR A 215 -0.41 -15.15 11.31
N TYR A 216 -1.15 -16.15 11.75
CA TYR A 216 -2.49 -15.95 12.31
C TYR A 216 -2.44 -15.82 13.83
N LEU A 217 -3.11 -14.80 14.36
CA LEU A 217 -3.18 -14.51 15.79
C LEU A 217 -4.63 -14.60 16.28
N ASN A 218 -4.81 -14.83 17.59
CA ASN A 218 -6.12 -14.74 18.22
C ASN A 218 -6.70 -13.34 18.05
N ASP A 219 -8.01 -13.27 17.76
CA ASP A 219 -8.76 -12.03 17.53
C ASP A 219 -8.65 -11.05 18.70
N SER A 220 -8.41 -11.55 19.92
CA SER A 220 -8.16 -10.74 21.12
C SER A 220 -6.93 -9.83 21.01
N ASN A 221 -6.01 -10.09 20.08
CA ASN A 221 -4.82 -9.26 19.82
C ASN A 221 -5.11 -8.03 18.95
N PHE A 222 -6.33 -7.88 18.43
CA PHE A 222 -6.71 -6.81 17.51
C PHE A 222 -7.75 -5.87 18.13
N VAL A 223 -7.68 -4.59 17.77
CA VAL A 223 -8.64 -3.56 18.20
C VAL A 223 -9.94 -3.68 17.40
N ASP A 224 -9.83 -3.86 16.09
CA ASP A 224 -10.93 -3.86 15.11
C ASP A 224 -10.82 -5.05 14.13
N ASN A 225 -10.21 -6.14 14.58
CA ASN A 225 -9.79 -7.31 13.80
C ASN A 225 -8.67 -7.03 12.77
N ILE A 226 -8.28 -5.76 12.55
CA ILE A 226 -7.25 -5.36 11.59
C ILE A 226 -5.99 -4.89 12.31
N HIS A 227 -6.13 -3.90 13.16
CA HIS A 227 -5.04 -3.21 13.84
C HIS A 227 -4.68 -3.91 15.14
N LEU A 228 -3.38 -4.09 15.36
CA LEU A 228 -2.84 -4.77 16.55
C LEU A 228 -3.02 -3.88 17.79
N LYS A 229 -3.34 -4.50 18.94
CA LYS A 229 -3.36 -3.84 20.25
C LYS A 229 -1.95 -3.52 20.76
N ASP A 230 -1.01 -4.43 20.53
CA ASP A 230 0.41 -4.26 20.86
C ASP A 230 1.29 -4.62 19.66
N PRO A 231 1.54 -3.66 18.74
CA PRO A 231 2.42 -3.89 17.60
C PRO A 231 3.88 -4.18 17.98
N VAL A 232 4.34 -3.70 19.14
CA VAL A 232 5.74 -3.81 19.56
C VAL A 232 6.10 -5.28 19.83
N ALA A 233 5.19 -6.04 20.42
CA ALA A 233 5.35 -7.48 20.66
C ALA A 233 5.66 -8.29 19.40
N TYR A 234 5.17 -7.85 18.23
CA TYR A 234 5.33 -8.55 16.96
C TYR A 234 6.46 -7.99 16.09
N ARG A 235 6.93 -6.77 16.36
CA ARG A 235 7.95 -6.09 15.57
C ARG A 235 9.24 -6.90 15.46
N THR A 236 9.70 -7.54 16.54
CA THR A 236 10.97 -8.28 16.55
C THR A 236 10.99 -9.41 15.52
N HIS A 237 9.88 -10.15 15.38
CA HIS A 237 9.76 -11.22 14.39
C HIS A 237 9.92 -10.66 12.97
N TYR A 238 9.14 -9.64 12.62
CA TYR A 238 9.22 -9.03 11.29
C TYR A 238 10.52 -8.27 11.03
N LYS A 239 11.18 -7.79 12.08
CA LYS A 239 12.46 -7.08 11.96
C LYS A 239 13.54 -8.00 11.39
N GLN A 240 13.49 -9.30 11.68
CA GLN A 240 14.41 -10.30 11.14
C GLN A 240 14.17 -10.55 9.64
N GLU A 241 12.92 -10.46 9.18
CA GLU A 241 12.54 -10.65 7.78
C GLU A 241 12.98 -9.47 6.88
N ILE A 242 13.01 -8.25 7.43
CA ILE A 242 13.28 -7.01 6.66
C ILE A 242 14.67 -6.40 6.86
N ASN A 243 15.54 -6.99 7.70
CA ASN A 243 16.93 -6.52 7.93
C ASN A 243 17.99 -7.35 7.24
#